data_AF-J9EA88-F1
#
_entry.id   AF-J9EA88-F1
#
_cell.length_a   1.000
_cell.length_b   1.000
_cell.length_c   1.000
_cell.angle_alpha   90.00
_cell.angle_beta   90.00
_cell.angle_gamma   90.00
#
_symmetry.space_group_name_H-M   'P 1'
#
loop_
_entity.id
_entity.type
_entity.pdbx_description
1 polymer ?
#
loop_
_entity_poly.entity_id
_entity_poly.type
_entity_poly.pdbx_seq_one_letter_code
_entity_poly.pdbx_strand_id
1 'polypeptide(L)'
;MLSSKISDLIAAGNLLSQEQSFCSSIAGYIMVFLEANPQRALDVVAVLDDLLPMVSSVNGERLAEERERLLTRSIHQNNTYSRSLQTVIESAHPYSSCGIQSQIVDFGKEVQFMTVQFSEECCTGQADDILWIYAKVGTECYVPVGRYYGDRNWPDRMLLIPGCNLWFIMESAYYSNDKPIEQIYGYRCTVTGYRYSEKDSDMILEEELTWICASACRLLIQIPSVKTVIAAVTMIEDEIDDIVRKHGTLLRKGLKSFPSSNNLKFLKEFIAASTNTVAGFLARWLMNEPVVDLYSSQLQMSDEETRLRIPTQVKLIPRDQYGRLAICPNMKVEITVRTGVASDNSNSNFYGTVTHKHSVANLPQPQSIKEPYRPVFVNKTRYVSITAMAAYQDYCFEELRLGCYKDAIMKEQLTVSQQVDGSFLANWTPKHGGTYRIECRLDGFQLAQSYLVE
;
A
#
# COMPACT_ATOMS: atom_id res chain seq x y z
N MET A 1 -27.98 17.11 -12.36
CA MET A 1 -27.57 18.32 -11.61
C MET A 1 -26.27 18.11 -10.83
N LEU A 2 -26.15 17.09 -9.97
CA LEU A 2 -24.82 16.70 -9.46
C LEU A 2 -24.00 16.04 -10.58
N SER A 3 -24.56 15.01 -11.24
CA SER A 3 -23.94 14.33 -12.38
C SER A 3 -23.48 15.30 -13.47
N SER A 4 -24.38 16.17 -13.95
CA SER A 4 -24.04 17.21 -14.93
C SER A 4 -22.86 18.10 -14.50
N LYS A 5 -22.84 18.59 -13.25
CA LYS A 5 -21.70 19.41 -12.78
C LYS A 5 -20.39 18.65 -12.69
N ILE A 6 -20.44 17.38 -12.30
CA ILE A 6 -19.25 16.51 -12.27
C ILE A 6 -18.80 16.21 -13.71
N SER A 7 -19.73 15.96 -14.63
CA SER A 7 -19.48 15.82 -16.07
C SER A 7 -18.80 17.05 -16.67
N ASP A 8 -19.28 18.26 -16.33
CA ASP A 8 -18.70 19.53 -16.78
C ASP A 8 -17.25 19.69 -16.26
N LEU A 9 -16.98 19.31 -15.00
CA LEU A 9 -15.65 19.38 -14.39
C LEU A 9 -14.67 18.32 -14.94
N ILE A 10 -15.15 17.09 -15.19
CA ILE A 10 -14.38 16.01 -15.84
C ILE A 10 -14.02 16.42 -17.27
N ALA A 11 -15.00 16.86 -18.06
CA ALA A 11 -14.80 17.31 -19.44
C ALA A 11 -13.90 18.55 -19.55
N ALA A 12 -13.84 19.37 -18.50
CA ALA A 12 -12.91 20.50 -18.40
C ALA A 12 -11.50 20.10 -17.92
N GLY A 13 -11.25 18.84 -17.54
CA GLY A 13 -9.97 18.38 -17.00
C GLY A 13 -9.55 19.05 -15.68
N ASN A 14 -10.52 19.55 -14.91
CA ASN A 14 -10.30 20.55 -13.86
C ASN A 14 -10.72 20.10 -12.44
N LEU A 15 -10.91 18.80 -12.17
CA LEU A 15 -11.17 18.33 -10.80
C LEU A 15 -9.97 18.62 -9.89
N LEU A 16 -10.09 19.68 -9.10
CA LEU A 16 -9.10 20.02 -8.09
C LEU A 16 -9.20 19.05 -6.90
N SER A 17 -8.09 18.82 -6.21
CA SER A 17 -8.03 17.88 -5.06
C SER A 17 -9.04 18.20 -3.95
N GLN A 18 -9.44 19.47 -3.80
CA GLN A 18 -10.50 19.88 -2.89
C GLN A 18 -11.89 19.38 -3.33
N GLU A 19 -12.18 19.37 -4.64
CA GLU A 19 -13.46 18.91 -5.20
C GLU A 19 -13.54 17.37 -5.22
N GLN A 20 -12.41 16.70 -5.47
CA GLN A 20 -12.29 15.25 -5.28
C GLN A 20 -12.53 14.86 -3.80
N SER A 21 -11.99 15.62 -2.83
CA SER A 21 -12.26 15.38 -1.40
C SER A 21 -13.75 15.55 -1.01
N PHE A 22 -14.47 16.42 -1.72
CA PHE A 22 -15.92 16.57 -1.57
C PHE A 22 -16.67 15.34 -2.10
N CYS A 23 -16.23 14.75 -3.22
CA CYS A 23 -16.80 13.51 -3.76
C CYS A 23 -16.55 12.31 -2.81
N SER A 24 -15.34 12.08 -2.31
CA SER A 24 -15.10 11.03 -1.30
C SER A 24 -15.89 11.27 -0.02
N SER A 25 -16.09 12.53 0.38
CA SER A 25 -16.95 12.87 1.51
C SER A 25 -18.43 12.56 1.24
N ILE A 26 -18.91 12.72 -0.01
CA ILE A 26 -20.32 12.50 -0.37
C ILE A 26 -20.70 11.01 -0.38
N ALA A 27 -19.76 10.10 -0.66
CA ALA A 27 -19.96 8.65 -0.60
C ALA A 27 -20.56 8.20 0.75
N GLY A 28 -19.97 8.66 1.86
CA GLY A 28 -20.46 8.41 3.21
C GLY A 28 -21.83 9.01 3.53
N TYR A 29 -22.28 10.04 2.80
CA TYR A 29 -23.65 10.56 2.89
C TYR A 29 -24.62 9.74 2.03
N ILE A 30 -24.24 9.36 0.80
CA ILE A 30 -25.06 8.53 -0.10
C ILE A 30 -25.35 7.17 0.54
N MET A 31 -24.37 6.51 1.16
CA MET A 31 -24.59 5.21 1.81
C MET A 31 -25.64 5.25 2.93
N VAL A 32 -25.69 6.32 3.73
CA VAL A 32 -26.74 6.47 4.76
C VAL A 32 -28.07 6.91 4.15
N PHE A 33 -28.07 7.66 3.05
CA PHE A 33 -29.30 7.92 2.29
C PHE A 33 -29.89 6.62 1.71
N LEU A 34 -29.05 5.75 1.14
CA LEU A 34 -29.43 4.43 0.60
C LEU A 34 -30.00 3.51 1.68
N GLU A 35 -29.31 3.30 2.80
CA GLU A 35 -29.80 2.47 3.91
C GLU A 35 -31.09 3.02 4.55
N ALA A 36 -31.26 4.35 4.60
CA ALA A 36 -32.50 4.96 5.09
C ALA A 36 -33.64 4.96 4.06
N ASN A 37 -33.34 4.86 2.76
CA ASN A 37 -34.30 4.96 1.67
C ASN A 37 -34.03 3.90 0.57
N PRO A 38 -34.08 2.59 0.87
CA PRO A 38 -33.67 1.56 -0.10
C PRO A 38 -34.46 1.62 -1.42
N GLN A 39 -35.72 2.06 -1.38
CA GLN A 39 -36.57 2.31 -2.56
C GLN A 39 -35.99 3.33 -3.56
N ARG A 40 -34.98 4.13 -3.15
CA ARG A 40 -34.25 5.10 -3.99
C ARG A 40 -32.95 4.54 -4.58
N ALA A 41 -32.63 3.27 -4.35
CA ALA A 41 -31.42 2.64 -4.89
C ALA A 41 -31.37 2.68 -6.43
N LEU A 42 -32.52 2.54 -7.11
CA LEU A 42 -32.59 2.61 -8.58
C LEU A 42 -32.21 4.01 -9.10
N ASP A 43 -32.69 5.07 -8.44
CA ASP A 43 -32.35 6.46 -8.76
C ASP A 43 -30.84 6.72 -8.61
N VAL A 44 -30.20 6.08 -7.62
CA VAL A 44 -28.75 6.18 -7.39
C VAL A 44 -27.96 5.39 -8.44
N VAL A 45 -28.39 4.18 -8.81
CA VAL A 45 -27.78 3.43 -9.92
C VAL A 45 -27.86 4.22 -11.23
N ALA A 46 -29.02 4.78 -11.58
CA ALA A 46 -29.20 5.57 -12.80
C ALA A 46 -28.29 6.81 -12.86
N VAL A 47 -28.01 7.46 -11.72
CA VAL A 47 -27.07 8.60 -11.64
C VAL A 47 -25.61 8.15 -11.74
N LEU A 48 -25.30 6.89 -11.39
CA LEU A 48 -23.96 6.32 -11.49
C LEU A 48 -23.68 5.68 -12.86
N ASP A 49 -24.72 5.27 -13.59
CA ASP A 49 -24.63 4.74 -14.96
C ASP A 49 -24.10 5.80 -15.95
N ASP A 50 -24.51 7.07 -15.77
CA ASP A 50 -23.90 8.23 -16.46
C ASP A 50 -22.44 8.44 -16.03
N LEU A 51 -22.17 8.40 -14.72
CA LEU A 51 -20.93 8.93 -14.13
C LEU A 51 -19.74 7.97 -14.19
N LEU A 52 -19.98 6.68 -13.92
CA LEU A 52 -18.90 5.71 -13.79
C LEU A 52 -18.12 5.52 -15.10
N PRO A 53 -18.75 5.37 -16.28
CA PRO A 53 -18.03 5.21 -17.54
C PRO A 53 -17.15 6.42 -17.89
N MET A 54 -17.55 7.65 -17.50
CA MET A 54 -16.74 8.84 -17.74
C MET A 54 -15.45 8.84 -16.89
N VAL A 55 -15.53 8.47 -15.61
CA VAL A 55 -14.35 8.36 -14.74
C VAL A 55 -13.45 7.20 -15.21
N SER A 56 -14.03 6.04 -15.54
CA SER A 56 -13.29 4.91 -16.12
C SER A 56 -12.59 5.25 -17.44
N SER A 57 -13.18 6.11 -18.28
CA SER A 57 -12.56 6.56 -19.53
C SER A 57 -11.33 7.43 -19.30
N VAL A 58 -11.41 8.40 -18.38
CA VAL A 58 -10.27 9.26 -18.01
C VAL A 58 -9.14 8.43 -17.37
N ASN A 59 -9.47 7.49 -16.49
CA ASN A 59 -8.50 6.56 -15.93
C ASN A 59 -7.85 5.68 -17.03
N GLY A 60 -8.65 5.20 -18.00
CA GLY A 60 -8.18 4.41 -19.14
C GLY A 60 -7.22 5.19 -20.07
N GLU A 61 -7.57 6.42 -20.42
CA GLU A 61 -6.73 7.31 -21.24
C GLU A 61 -5.43 7.65 -20.51
N ARG A 62 -5.49 8.00 -19.22
CA ARG A 62 -4.30 8.27 -18.40
C ARG A 62 -3.39 7.05 -18.28
N LEU A 63 -3.94 5.85 -18.05
CA LEU A 63 -3.16 4.60 -18.01
C LEU A 63 -2.53 4.27 -19.38
N ALA A 64 -3.15 4.67 -20.49
CA ALA A 64 -2.55 4.58 -21.82
C ALA A 64 -1.40 5.58 -22.00
N GLU A 65 -1.57 6.84 -21.59
CA GLU A 65 -0.52 7.85 -21.60
C GLU A 65 0.68 7.47 -20.73
N GLU A 66 0.46 6.99 -19.51
CA GLU A 66 1.55 6.52 -18.64
C GLU A 66 2.29 5.33 -19.25
N ARG A 67 1.57 4.40 -19.90
CA ARG A 67 2.17 3.29 -20.64
C ARG A 67 3.02 3.76 -21.83
N GLU A 68 2.57 4.77 -22.58
CA GLU A 68 3.33 5.34 -23.70
C GLU A 68 4.55 6.16 -23.24
N ARG A 69 4.41 6.94 -22.15
CA ARG A 69 5.51 7.67 -21.49
C ARG A 69 6.57 6.71 -20.91
N LEU A 70 6.16 5.53 -20.43
CA LEU A 70 7.07 4.47 -19.99
C LEU A 70 7.77 3.77 -21.16
N LEU A 71 7.06 3.53 -22.27
CA LEU A 71 7.64 2.93 -23.48
C LEU A 71 8.67 3.85 -24.17
N THR A 72 8.48 5.17 -24.09
CA THR A 72 9.42 6.16 -24.68
C THR A 72 10.63 6.48 -23.79
N ARG A 73 10.54 6.30 -22.47
CA ARG A 73 11.64 6.61 -21.51
C ARG A 73 12.57 5.42 -21.25
N SER A 74 13.18 4.90 -22.31
CA SER A 74 14.22 3.86 -22.23
C SER A 74 15.51 4.33 -21.53
N ILE A 75 15.80 5.63 -21.50
CA ILE A 75 17.07 6.19 -20.99
C ILE A 75 16.80 7.40 -20.06
N HIS A 76 17.37 7.35 -18.84
CA HIS A 76 17.48 8.42 -17.82
C HIS A 76 16.19 9.02 -17.21
N GLN A 77 15.62 8.34 -16.21
CA GLN A 77 15.06 8.91 -14.96
C GLN A 77 14.91 7.77 -13.95
N ASN A 78 15.82 7.55 -13.00
CA ASN A 78 16.15 8.35 -11.81
C ASN A 78 14.94 8.82 -10.97
N ASN A 79 14.74 8.10 -9.85
CA ASN A 79 14.44 8.64 -8.52
C ASN A 79 12.98 8.94 -8.09
N THR A 80 11.98 8.17 -8.53
CA THR A 80 10.56 8.36 -8.11
C THR A 80 9.93 7.20 -7.30
N TYR A 81 10.70 6.19 -6.87
CA TYR A 81 10.16 5.01 -6.14
C TYR A 81 10.60 4.86 -4.67
N SER A 82 11.07 5.95 -4.04
CA SER A 82 11.05 6.06 -2.57
C SER A 82 9.82 6.86 -2.14
N ARG A 83 8.73 6.16 -1.78
CA ARG A 83 7.49 6.78 -1.27
C ARG A 83 7.71 7.56 0.02
N SER A 84 8.69 7.17 0.82
CA SER A 84 9.19 7.93 1.97
C SER A 84 10.33 8.87 1.58
N LEU A 85 10.35 10.04 2.22
CA LEU A 85 11.56 10.82 2.48
C LEU A 85 12.16 10.36 3.80
N GLN A 86 13.48 10.42 3.94
CA GLN A 86 14.17 10.07 5.17
C GLN A 86 15.30 11.06 5.45
N THR A 87 15.44 11.47 6.69
CA THR A 87 16.58 12.26 7.18
C THR A 87 17.02 11.74 8.55
N VAL A 88 18.28 11.95 8.90
CA VAL A 88 18.81 11.68 10.24
C VAL A 88 19.06 13.02 10.92
N ILE A 89 18.55 13.16 12.14
CA ILE A 89 18.92 14.26 13.02
C ILE A 89 19.64 13.68 14.23
N GLU A 90 20.77 14.26 14.57
CA GLU A 90 21.62 13.88 15.70
C GLU A 90 22.17 15.13 16.39
N SER A 91 22.43 15.04 17.69
CA SER A 91 23.25 16.01 18.41
C SER A 91 24.71 15.87 18.01
N ALA A 92 25.53 16.88 18.32
CA ALA A 92 26.97 16.63 18.42
C ALA A 92 27.23 15.56 19.51
N HIS A 93 28.27 14.74 19.34
CA HIS A 93 28.72 13.81 20.38
C HIS A 93 30.22 14.06 20.69
N PRO A 94 30.56 14.43 21.94
CA PRO A 94 29.66 14.90 23.01
C PRO A 94 28.94 16.20 22.64
N TYR A 95 27.72 16.42 23.14
CA TYR A 95 26.99 17.68 22.93
C TYR A 95 27.49 18.77 23.89
N SER A 96 27.52 20.04 23.44
CA SER A 96 27.98 21.14 24.28
C SER A 96 27.14 21.31 25.56
N SER A 97 27.78 21.44 26.72
CA SER A 97 27.15 21.82 27.99
C SER A 97 26.68 23.27 28.02
N CYS A 98 25.66 23.60 28.83
CA CYS A 98 25.06 24.93 28.96
C CYS A 98 24.59 25.53 27.61
N GLY A 99 24.04 24.71 26.73
CA GLY A 99 23.69 25.08 25.35
C GLY A 99 22.24 24.77 24.99
N ILE A 100 21.80 25.35 23.87
CA ILE A 100 20.53 25.01 23.22
C ILE A 100 20.83 24.69 21.76
N GLN A 101 20.63 23.44 21.35
CA GLN A 101 20.75 22.99 19.96
C GLN A 101 19.33 22.88 19.36
N SER A 102 19.08 23.58 18.26
CA SER A 102 17.77 23.62 17.59
C SER A 102 17.88 23.16 16.15
N GLN A 103 17.08 22.17 15.75
CA GLN A 103 17.07 21.61 14.39
C GLN A 103 15.63 21.38 13.91
N ILE A 104 15.33 21.69 12.64
CA ILE A 104 13.99 21.54 12.05
C ILE A 104 14.06 20.55 10.89
N VAL A 105 13.17 19.55 10.89
CA VAL A 105 12.82 18.77 9.70
C VAL A 105 11.64 19.46 9.04
N ASP A 106 11.73 19.70 7.73
CA ASP A 106 10.56 19.98 6.89
C ASP A 106 10.68 19.13 5.62
N PHE A 107 9.68 18.29 5.37
CA PHE A 107 9.61 17.45 4.16
C PHE A 107 8.77 18.06 3.03
N GLY A 108 8.20 19.25 3.23
CA GLY A 108 7.21 19.85 2.34
C GLY A 108 5.82 19.23 2.49
N LYS A 109 4.83 19.86 1.85
CA LYS A 109 3.39 19.54 2.01
C LYS A 109 2.99 18.16 1.48
N GLU A 110 3.85 17.52 0.70
CA GLU A 110 3.61 16.19 0.12
C GLU A 110 3.56 15.07 1.19
N VAL A 111 4.19 15.30 2.35
CA VAL A 111 4.19 14.37 3.49
C VAL A 111 2.98 14.62 4.39
N GLN A 112 2.20 13.57 4.65
CA GLN A 112 1.00 13.65 5.48
C GLN A 112 1.22 13.21 6.93
N PHE A 113 2.24 12.39 7.17
CA PHE A 113 2.65 11.91 8.48
C PHE A 113 4.10 11.47 8.44
N MET A 114 4.75 11.48 9.59
CA MET A 114 6.15 11.12 9.78
C MET A 114 6.24 10.04 10.86
N THR A 115 7.33 9.27 10.81
CA THR A 115 7.78 8.51 11.96
C THR A 115 9.13 8.98 12.45
N VAL A 116 9.38 8.82 13.76
CA VAL A 116 10.67 9.09 14.40
C VAL A 116 11.13 7.82 15.10
N GLN A 117 12.28 7.28 14.70
CA GLN A 117 12.92 6.14 15.35
C GLN A 117 14.27 6.58 15.92
N PHE A 118 14.47 6.40 17.22
CA PHE A 118 15.73 6.69 17.90
C PHE A 118 16.74 5.53 17.72
N SER A 119 18.03 5.85 17.85
CA SER A 119 19.07 4.83 18.05
C SER A 119 18.99 4.30 19.48
N GLU A 120 19.30 3.02 19.68
CA GLU A 120 19.40 2.40 21.02
C GLU A 120 20.50 3.05 21.89
N GLU A 121 21.42 3.78 21.26
CA GLU A 121 22.53 4.53 21.87
C GLU A 121 22.11 5.89 22.47
N CYS A 122 20.84 6.32 22.36
CA CYS A 122 20.42 7.64 22.85
C CYS A 122 20.44 7.70 24.39
N CYS A 123 21.20 8.65 24.96
CA CYS A 123 21.24 8.93 26.39
C CYS A 123 21.72 10.37 26.65
N THR A 124 21.15 11.05 27.66
CA THR A 124 21.72 12.30 28.16
C THR A 124 22.46 12.10 29.49
N GLY A 125 23.42 13.00 29.77
CA GLY A 125 24.27 12.96 30.96
C GLY A 125 23.47 12.98 32.25
N GLN A 126 22.46 13.86 32.33
CA GLN A 126 21.62 14.09 33.49
C GLN A 126 20.15 14.34 33.12
N ALA A 127 19.26 14.38 34.11
CA ALA A 127 17.82 14.56 33.88
C ALA A 127 17.42 15.99 33.42
N ASP A 128 18.30 16.98 33.67
CA ASP A 128 18.13 18.36 33.23
C ASP A 128 18.66 18.60 31.80
N ASP A 129 19.35 17.63 31.20
CA ASP A 129 19.67 17.62 29.77
C ASP A 129 18.48 17.01 29.01
N ILE A 130 17.70 17.84 28.33
CA ILE A 130 16.36 17.50 27.81
C ILE A 130 16.30 17.70 26.30
N LEU A 131 15.86 16.65 25.57
CA LEU A 131 15.38 16.79 24.20
C LEU A 131 13.85 16.97 24.20
N TRP A 132 13.39 18.06 23.60
CA TRP A 132 12.00 18.26 23.20
C TRP A 132 11.83 17.99 21.70
N ILE A 133 10.70 17.37 21.34
CA ILE A 133 10.22 17.28 19.96
C ILE A 133 8.86 17.97 19.89
N TYR A 134 8.74 18.92 18.97
CA TYR A 134 7.48 19.58 18.62
C TYR A 134 7.07 19.21 17.19
N ALA A 135 5.77 19.05 16.95
CA ALA A 135 5.20 18.95 15.61
C ALA A 135 4.51 20.26 15.21
N LYS A 136 4.62 20.61 13.93
CA LYS A 136 3.95 21.80 13.39
C LYS A 136 2.46 21.54 13.15
N VAL A 137 1.61 22.44 13.66
CA VAL A 137 0.15 22.39 13.52
C VAL A 137 -0.33 23.67 12.84
N GLY A 138 -0.89 23.54 11.64
CA GLY A 138 -1.29 24.68 10.82
C GLY A 138 -0.10 25.49 10.30
N THR A 139 -0.26 26.81 10.19
CA THR A 139 0.74 27.69 9.56
C THR A 139 1.91 28.05 10.47
N GLU A 140 1.68 28.31 11.76
CA GLU A 140 2.67 28.93 12.67
C GLU A 140 2.75 28.28 14.07
N CYS A 141 1.86 27.33 14.40
CA CYS A 141 1.84 26.74 15.74
C CYS A 141 2.72 25.48 15.82
N TYR A 142 3.35 25.25 16.97
CA TYR A 142 4.08 24.04 17.31
C TYR A 142 3.52 23.45 18.62
N VAL A 143 3.34 22.13 18.66
CA VAL A 143 2.84 21.41 19.85
C VAL A 143 3.85 20.35 20.30
N PRO A 144 4.13 20.21 21.61
CA PRO A 144 5.07 19.21 22.10
C PRO A 144 4.51 17.80 21.91
N VAL A 145 5.30 16.93 21.27
CA VAL A 145 4.99 15.52 21.03
C VAL A 145 5.78 14.61 21.97
N GLY A 146 6.97 15.03 22.40
CA GLY A 146 7.84 14.23 23.26
C GLY A 146 8.85 15.06 24.05
N ARG A 147 9.26 14.52 25.20
CA ARG A 147 10.31 15.02 26.09
C ARG A 147 11.16 13.84 26.56
N TYR A 148 12.46 13.86 26.27
CA TYR A 148 13.37 12.74 26.47
C TYR A 148 14.63 13.19 27.22
N TYR A 149 15.09 12.40 28.19
CA TYR A 149 16.23 12.71 29.07
C TYR A 149 16.70 11.46 29.85
N GLY A 150 17.94 11.47 30.30
CA GLY A 150 18.60 10.35 30.99
C GLY A 150 18.83 9.14 30.08
N ASP A 151 18.85 7.95 30.67
CA ASP A 151 19.16 6.68 29.97
C ASP A 151 17.94 5.79 29.71
N ARG A 152 16.76 6.12 30.27
CA ARG A 152 15.61 5.19 30.35
C ARG A 152 14.27 5.74 29.88
N ASN A 153 14.21 7.01 29.46
CA ASN A 153 12.96 7.63 29.00
C ASN A 153 12.83 7.65 27.47
N TRP A 154 13.82 7.12 26.74
CA TRP A 154 13.78 7.03 25.27
C TRP A 154 12.77 5.97 24.82
N PRO A 155 12.08 6.16 23.69
CA PRO A 155 11.06 5.22 23.25
C PRO A 155 11.67 4.10 22.40
N ASP A 156 11.63 2.87 22.91
CA ASP A 156 11.98 1.63 22.17
C ASP A 156 11.15 1.44 20.88
N ARG A 157 10.04 2.18 20.75
CA ARG A 157 9.10 2.11 19.63
C ARG A 157 9.14 3.38 18.81
N MET A 158 9.13 3.18 17.50
CA MET A 158 8.96 4.23 16.50
C MET A 158 7.73 5.09 16.82
N LEU A 159 7.94 6.38 17.02
CA LEU A 159 6.87 7.36 17.19
C LEU A 159 6.19 7.61 15.84
N LEU A 160 4.88 7.84 15.86
CA LEU A 160 4.06 8.13 14.68
C LEU A 160 3.41 9.51 14.88
N ILE A 161 3.66 10.45 13.96
CA ILE A 161 3.36 11.87 14.15
C ILE A 161 2.68 12.44 12.90
N PRO A 162 1.54 13.13 12.98
CA PRO A 162 0.89 13.74 11.82
C PRO A 162 1.66 14.96 11.28
N GLY A 163 1.46 15.28 10.00
CA GLY A 163 2.07 16.44 9.33
C GLY A 163 3.42 16.13 8.67
N CYS A 164 4.15 17.19 8.32
CA CYS A 164 5.40 17.16 7.53
C CYS A 164 6.61 17.86 8.14
N ASN A 165 6.44 18.52 9.30
CA ASN A 165 7.47 19.33 9.93
C ASN A 165 7.58 19.04 11.43
N LEU A 166 8.83 18.84 11.89
CA LEU A 166 9.20 18.62 13.29
C LEU A 166 10.30 19.60 13.70
N TRP A 167 10.21 20.11 14.92
CA TRP A 167 11.24 20.94 15.55
C TRP A 167 11.81 20.23 16.77
N PHE A 168 13.11 19.94 16.71
CA PHE A 168 13.90 19.34 17.78
C PHE A 168 14.64 20.44 18.53
N ILE A 169 14.49 20.49 19.86
CA ILE A 169 15.22 21.41 20.73
C ILE A 169 15.89 20.57 21.82
N MET A 170 17.21 20.55 21.84
CA MET A 170 17.98 19.96 22.94
C MET A 170 18.53 21.07 23.82
N GLU A 171 18.13 21.06 25.09
CA GLU A 171 18.58 21.96 26.15
C GLU A 171 19.56 21.18 27.03
N SER A 172 20.77 21.69 27.25
CA SER A 172 21.79 21.06 28.09
C SER A 172 22.17 21.94 29.27
N ALA A 173 22.30 21.33 30.45
CA ALA A 173 22.81 21.97 31.65
C ALA A 173 24.34 21.90 31.70
N TYR A 174 24.94 22.29 32.83
CA TYR A 174 26.37 22.11 33.06
C TYR A 174 26.67 20.61 33.30
N TYR A 175 27.79 20.09 32.79
CA TYR A 175 28.12 18.67 32.97
C TYR A 175 28.27 18.30 34.46
N SER A 176 27.53 17.30 34.91
CA SER A 176 27.80 16.60 36.18
C SER A 176 29.08 15.76 36.07
N ASN A 177 29.88 15.68 37.14
CA ASN A 177 31.04 14.79 37.21
C ASN A 177 30.67 13.30 37.34
N ASP A 178 29.39 12.97 37.46
CA ASP A 178 28.89 11.64 37.83
C ASP A 178 28.85 10.63 36.67
N LYS A 179 28.91 11.11 35.41
CA LYS A 179 29.09 10.27 34.22
C LYS A 179 30.36 10.65 33.44
N PRO A 180 31.12 9.68 32.92
CA PRO A 180 32.20 9.98 31.99
C PRO A 180 31.64 10.48 30.66
N ILE A 181 32.32 11.45 30.04
CA ILE A 181 31.89 12.13 28.81
C ILE A 181 31.68 11.15 27.64
N GLU A 182 32.43 10.04 27.61
CA GLU A 182 32.29 8.96 26.63
C GLU A 182 30.93 8.23 26.68
N GLN A 183 30.18 8.35 27.79
CA GLN A 183 28.84 7.79 27.96
C GLN A 183 27.73 8.83 27.73
N ILE A 184 28.05 9.99 27.14
CA ILE A 184 27.12 11.10 26.90
C ILE A 184 26.89 11.24 25.39
N TYR A 185 25.99 10.41 24.85
CA TYR A 185 25.71 10.32 23.41
C TYR A 185 24.77 11.43 22.90
N GLY A 186 23.86 11.91 23.74
CA GLY A 186 22.80 12.84 23.34
C GLY A 186 21.66 12.11 22.65
N TYR A 187 21.30 12.56 21.44
CA TYR A 187 20.24 11.95 20.65
C TYR A 187 20.65 11.71 19.21
N ARG A 188 20.11 10.64 18.64
CA ARG A 188 20.18 10.29 17.23
C ARG A 188 18.87 9.66 16.81
N CYS A 189 18.16 10.28 15.88
CA CYS A 189 16.90 9.74 15.36
C CYS A 189 16.82 9.82 13.84
N THR A 190 16.30 8.75 13.25
CA THR A 190 15.92 8.70 11.85
C THR A 190 14.46 9.13 11.74
N VAL A 191 14.21 10.22 11.03
CA VAL A 191 12.86 10.71 10.74
C VAL A 191 12.49 10.29 9.33
N THR A 192 11.35 9.62 9.18
CA THR A 192 10.86 9.12 7.88
C THR A 192 9.51 9.75 7.58
N GLY A 193 9.47 10.66 6.60
CA GLY A 193 8.25 11.33 6.15
C GLY A 193 7.56 10.54 5.05
N TYR A 194 6.31 10.13 5.27
CA TYR A 194 5.53 9.38 4.29
C TYR A 194 4.67 10.31 3.46
N ARG A 195 4.91 10.29 2.14
CA ARG A 195 4.03 10.97 1.21
C ARG A 195 2.68 10.28 1.12
N TYR A 196 1.65 11.02 0.74
CA TYR A 196 0.53 10.39 0.07
C TYR A 196 1.08 9.65 -1.15
N SER A 197 0.89 8.34 -1.23
CA SER A 197 0.81 7.78 -2.58
C SER A 197 -0.53 8.23 -3.11
N GLU A 198 -0.49 9.04 -4.15
CA GLU A 198 -1.52 8.99 -5.17
C GLU A 198 -1.54 7.51 -5.63
N LYS A 199 -2.51 6.73 -5.09
CA LYS A 199 -3.52 6.17 -5.98
C LYS A 199 -4.19 7.40 -6.59
N ASP A 200 -4.24 7.47 -7.91
CA ASP A 200 -4.81 8.62 -8.58
C ASP A 200 -6.19 8.91 -8.01
N SER A 201 -6.46 10.17 -7.68
CA SER A 201 -7.71 10.53 -7.02
C SER A 201 -8.94 10.18 -7.86
N ASP A 202 -8.76 10.07 -9.18
CA ASP A 202 -9.75 9.59 -10.14
C ASP A 202 -9.90 8.04 -10.13
N MET A 203 -8.85 7.27 -9.81
CA MET A 203 -8.97 5.83 -9.48
C MET A 203 -9.70 5.62 -8.15
N ILE A 204 -9.45 6.46 -7.14
CA ILE A 204 -10.15 6.40 -5.85
C ILE A 204 -11.63 6.78 -6.06
N LEU A 205 -11.91 7.78 -6.92
CA LEU A 205 -13.26 8.15 -7.30
C LEU A 205 -13.98 7.00 -8.02
N GLU A 206 -13.32 6.31 -8.95
CA GLU A 206 -13.87 5.10 -9.61
C GLU A 206 -14.17 3.98 -8.60
N GLU A 207 -13.26 3.71 -7.65
CA GLU A 207 -13.41 2.70 -6.60
C GLU A 207 -14.60 3.01 -5.67
N GLU A 208 -14.74 4.27 -5.22
CA GLU A 208 -15.87 4.74 -4.42
C GLU A 208 -17.20 4.71 -5.20
N LEU A 209 -17.24 5.23 -6.43
CA LEU A 209 -18.46 5.22 -7.27
C LEU A 209 -18.92 3.79 -7.58
N THR A 210 -17.97 2.88 -7.89
CA THR A 210 -18.23 1.44 -8.07
C THR A 210 -18.80 0.83 -6.79
N TRP A 211 -18.25 1.16 -5.62
CA TRP A 211 -18.70 0.61 -4.34
C TRP A 211 -20.09 1.12 -3.91
N ILE A 212 -20.41 2.40 -4.19
CA ILE A 212 -21.77 2.94 -4.02
C ILE A 212 -22.74 2.23 -4.97
N CYS A 213 -22.36 2.04 -6.25
CA CYS A 213 -23.20 1.35 -7.23
C CYS A 213 -23.49 -0.10 -6.79
N ALA A 214 -22.46 -0.86 -6.42
CA ALA A 214 -22.59 -2.21 -5.89
C ALA A 214 -23.48 -2.26 -4.62
N SER A 215 -23.40 -1.25 -3.76
CA SER A 215 -24.22 -1.14 -2.56
C SER A 215 -25.69 -0.82 -2.86
N ALA A 216 -25.97 0.01 -3.86
CA ALA A 216 -27.31 0.26 -4.35
C ALA A 216 -27.90 -0.99 -5.03
N CYS A 217 -27.12 -1.69 -5.87
CA CYS A 217 -27.52 -2.96 -6.48
C CYS A 217 -27.81 -4.06 -5.44
N ARG A 218 -27.02 -4.16 -4.36
CA ARG A 218 -27.35 -5.05 -3.22
C ARG A 218 -28.72 -4.71 -2.63
N LEU A 219 -29.02 -3.44 -2.41
CA LEU A 219 -30.32 -3.02 -1.86
C LEU A 219 -31.46 -3.34 -2.82
N LEU A 220 -31.29 -3.16 -4.14
CA LEU A 220 -32.28 -3.56 -5.14
C LEU A 220 -32.62 -5.06 -5.07
N ILE A 221 -31.62 -5.92 -4.84
CA ILE A 221 -31.81 -7.38 -4.65
C ILE A 221 -32.51 -7.69 -3.31
N GLN A 222 -32.37 -6.84 -2.29
CA GLN A 222 -32.90 -7.04 -0.93
C GLN A 222 -34.31 -6.44 -0.71
N ILE A 223 -34.80 -5.58 -1.60
CA ILE A 223 -36.14 -4.98 -1.51
C ILE A 223 -37.21 -6.05 -1.83
N PRO A 224 -38.18 -6.32 -0.92
CA PRO A 224 -39.31 -7.21 -1.22
C PRO A 224 -40.11 -6.70 -2.44
N SER A 225 -40.50 -7.62 -3.31
CA SER A 225 -40.94 -7.40 -4.70
C SER A 225 -41.96 -6.28 -4.96
N VAL A 226 -41.47 -5.04 -5.05
CA VAL A 226 -42.25 -3.91 -5.56
C VAL A 226 -42.36 -4.05 -7.09
N LYS A 227 -43.59 -4.24 -7.59
CA LYS A 227 -43.86 -4.60 -8.99
C LYS A 227 -43.25 -3.64 -10.04
N THR A 228 -43.07 -2.37 -9.71
CA THR A 228 -42.44 -1.37 -10.59
C THR A 228 -40.94 -1.58 -10.79
N VAL A 229 -40.21 -2.11 -9.80
CA VAL A 229 -38.76 -2.38 -9.93
C VAL A 229 -38.53 -3.56 -10.88
N ILE A 230 -39.34 -4.62 -10.74
CA ILE A 230 -39.31 -5.79 -11.64
C ILE A 230 -39.55 -5.36 -13.09
N ALA A 231 -40.56 -4.52 -13.34
CA ALA A 231 -40.88 -4.05 -14.68
C ALA A 231 -39.73 -3.30 -15.39
N ALA A 232 -38.90 -2.58 -14.63
CA ALA A 232 -37.70 -1.92 -15.18
C ALA A 232 -36.59 -2.94 -15.48
N VAL A 233 -36.34 -3.90 -14.58
CA VAL A 233 -35.33 -4.95 -14.78
C VAL A 233 -35.68 -5.86 -15.96
N THR A 234 -36.95 -6.24 -16.13
CA THR A 234 -37.37 -7.11 -17.25
C THR A 234 -37.15 -6.50 -18.63
N MET A 235 -37.19 -5.16 -18.76
CA MET A 235 -36.89 -4.51 -20.05
C MET A 235 -35.41 -4.66 -20.43
N ILE A 236 -34.51 -4.73 -19.43
CA ILE A 236 -33.08 -4.97 -19.64
C ILE A 236 -32.83 -6.47 -19.93
N GLU A 237 -33.57 -7.37 -19.28
CA GLU A 237 -33.51 -8.81 -19.58
C GLU A 237 -33.94 -9.13 -21.03
N ASP A 238 -35.01 -8.50 -21.54
CA ASP A 238 -35.44 -8.65 -22.94
C ASP A 238 -34.36 -8.17 -23.95
N GLU A 239 -33.66 -7.08 -23.62
CA GLU A 239 -32.59 -6.51 -24.46
C GLU A 239 -31.33 -7.40 -24.44
N ILE A 240 -30.96 -7.93 -23.28
CA ILE A 240 -29.87 -8.90 -23.11
C ILE A 240 -30.19 -10.20 -23.85
N ASP A 241 -31.40 -10.76 -23.72
CA ASP A 241 -31.75 -12.01 -24.41
C ASP A 241 -31.77 -11.81 -25.93
N ASP A 242 -32.15 -10.64 -26.44
CA ASP A 242 -32.07 -10.36 -27.88
C ASP A 242 -30.60 -10.24 -28.38
N ILE A 243 -29.69 -9.68 -27.58
CA ILE A 243 -28.24 -9.71 -27.86
C ILE A 243 -27.71 -11.16 -27.86
N VAL A 244 -28.09 -11.97 -26.85
CA VAL A 244 -27.71 -13.39 -26.77
C VAL A 244 -28.30 -14.20 -27.93
N ARG A 245 -29.52 -13.88 -28.38
CA ARG A 245 -30.21 -14.51 -29.52
C ARG A 245 -29.55 -14.16 -30.85
N LYS A 246 -29.06 -12.92 -31.03
CA LYS A 246 -28.30 -12.46 -32.20
C LYS A 246 -26.87 -13.02 -32.24
N HIS A 247 -26.13 -12.99 -31.14
CA HIS A 247 -24.68 -13.27 -31.11
C HIS A 247 -24.29 -14.62 -30.47
N GLY A 248 -25.22 -15.33 -29.83
CA GLY A 248 -24.96 -16.58 -29.11
C GLY A 248 -24.41 -17.73 -29.98
N THR A 249 -24.52 -17.65 -31.30
CA THR A 249 -23.90 -18.63 -32.21
C THR A 249 -22.37 -18.53 -32.26
N LEU A 250 -21.79 -17.36 -31.97
CA LEU A 250 -20.34 -17.19 -31.77
C LEU A 250 -19.89 -17.79 -30.43
N LEU A 251 -20.57 -17.44 -29.33
CA LEU A 251 -20.33 -18.01 -28.00
C LEU A 251 -20.41 -19.55 -28.01
N ARG A 252 -21.42 -20.09 -28.69
CA ARG A 252 -21.65 -21.55 -28.82
C ARG A 252 -20.64 -22.27 -29.71
N LYS A 253 -19.82 -21.56 -30.51
CA LYS A 253 -18.65 -22.13 -31.20
C LYS A 253 -17.45 -22.26 -30.25
N GLY A 254 -17.17 -21.25 -29.42
CA GLY A 254 -16.11 -21.32 -28.41
C GLY A 254 -16.34 -22.42 -27.37
N LEU A 255 -17.60 -22.62 -26.96
CA LEU A 255 -17.98 -23.61 -25.94
C LEU A 255 -18.13 -25.06 -26.42
N LYS A 256 -17.87 -25.37 -27.71
CA LYS A 256 -18.23 -26.67 -28.30
C LYS A 256 -17.17 -27.77 -28.24
N SER A 257 -16.10 -27.60 -27.45
CA SER A 257 -14.98 -28.55 -27.33
C SER A 257 -14.96 -29.29 -25.97
N PHE A 258 -16.09 -29.86 -25.55
CA PHE A 258 -16.23 -30.56 -24.26
C PHE A 258 -17.05 -31.86 -24.36
N PRO A 259 -16.40 -33.02 -24.14
CA PRO A 259 -17.08 -34.19 -23.59
C PRO A 259 -16.29 -34.89 -22.46
N SER A 260 -17.03 -35.58 -21.59
CA SER A 260 -16.56 -36.61 -20.61
C SER A 260 -15.73 -36.12 -19.41
N SER A 261 -16.08 -36.63 -18.22
CA SER A 261 -15.60 -36.17 -16.90
C SER A 261 -14.09 -36.29 -16.67
N ASN A 262 -13.42 -37.32 -17.19
CA ASN A 262 -11.97 -37.49 -17.02
C ASN A 262 -11.15 -36.42 -17.77
N ASN A 263 -11.69 -35.86 -18.86
CA ASN A 263 -11.02 -34.82 -19.64
C ASN A 263 -10.93 -33.50 -18.88
N LEU A 264 -11.76 -33.24 -17.86
CA LEU A 264 -11.66 -32.02 -17.06
C LEU A 264 -10.37 -31.94 -16.23
N LYS A 265 -9.77 -33.07 -15.86
CA LYS A 265 -8.44 -33.07 -15.22
C LYS A 265 -7.36 -32.73 -16.23
N PHE A 266 -7.28 -33.49 -17.33
CA PHE A 266 -6.33 -33.26 -18.41
C PHE A 266 -6.42 -31.83 -18.95
N LEU A 267 -7.62 -31.32 -19.22
CA LEU A 267 -7.83 -29.97 -19.75
C LEU A 267 -7.43 -28.87 -18.76
N LYS A 268 -7.68 -29.05 -17.45
CA LYS A 268 -7.18 -28.12 -16.43
C LYS A 268 -5.64 -28.12 -16.37
N GLU A 269 -5.02 -29.29 -16.39
CA GLU A 269 -3.56 -29.46 -16.38
C GLU A 269 -2.89 -28.95 -17.68
N PHE A 270 -3.59 -29.05 -18.81
CA PHE A 270 -3.20 -28.51 -20.11
C PHE A 270 -3.29 -26.97 -20.14
N ILE A 271 -4.44 -26.41 -19.78
CA ILE A 271 -4.66 -24.95 -19.73
C ILE A 271 -3.73 -24.28 -18.71
N ALA A 272 -3.48 -24.92 -17.55
CA ALA A 272 -2.55 -24.46 -16.54
C ALA A 272 -1.09 -24.88 -16.81
N ALA A 273 -0.76 -25.35 -18.02
CA ALA A 273 0.59 -25.73 -18.50
C ALA A 273 1.41 -26.59 -17.52
N SER A 274 0.76 -27.38 -16.67
CA SER A 274 1.31 -27.83 -15.39
C SER A 274 2.57 -28.68 -15.50
N THR A 275 3.61 -28.29 -14.76
CA THR A 275 4.99 -28.80 -14.86
C THR A 275 5.11 -30.32 -14.80
N ASN A 276 4.37 -30.96 -13.88
CA ASN A 276 4.49 -32.38 -13.55
C ASN A 276 3.42 -33.28 -14.20
N THR A 277 2.87 -32.88 -15.36
CA THR A 277 1.75 -33.59 -16.01
C THR A 277 1.98 -33.80 -17.51
N VAL A 278 1.49 -34.90 -18.06
CA VAL A 278 1.55 -35.16 -19.52
C VAL A 278 0.77 -34.10 -20.31
N ALA A 279 -0.36 -33.65 -19.75
CA ALA A 279 -1.19 -32.59 -20.34
C ALA A 279 -0.45 -31.25 -20.41
N GLY A 280 0.13 -30.81 -19.29
CA GLY A 280 0.91 -29.58 -19.22
C GLY A 280 2.25 -29.64 -19.94
N PHE A 281 2.85 -30.83 -20.10
CA PHE A 281 3.99 -31.03 -20.99
C PHE A 281 3.60 -30.83 -22.46
N LEU A 282 2.50 -31.43 -22.91
CA LEU A 282 1.99 -31.24 -24.27
C LEU A 282 1.64 -29.77 -24.55
N ALA A 283 1.02 -29.08 -23.58
CA ALA A 283 0.73 -27.64 -23.70
C ALA A 283 2.00 -26.81 -23.90
N ARG A 284 3.06 -27.06 -23.12
CA ARG A 284 4.35 -26.37 -23.25
C ARG A 284 5.10 -26.71 -24.54
N TRP A 285 4.98 -27.95 -25.02
CA TRP A 285 5.57 -28.43 -26.27
C TRP A 285 4.87 -27.89 -27.53
N LEU A 286 3.57 -27.61 -27.46
CA LEU A 286 2.80 -26.99 -28.55
C LEU A 286 3.08 -25.48 -28.72
N MET A 287 3.86 -24.86 -27.83
CA MET A 287 4.32 -23.49 -28.01
C MET A 287 5.51 -23.48 -29.00
N ASN A 288 5.24 -23.01 -30.22
CA ASN A 288 6.24 -22.91 -31.29
C ASN A 288 7.42 -21.98 -30.97
N GLU A 289 7.23 -21.03 -30.04
CA GLU A 289 8.26 -20.09 -29.58
C GLU A 289 8.60 -20.35 -28.10
N PRO A 290 9.85 -20.08 -27.67
CA PRO A 290 10.23 -20.13 -26.26
C PRO A 290 9.57 -18.97 -25.50
N VAL A 291 8.88 -19.29 -24.40
CA VAL A 291 8.17 -18.32 -23.54
C VAL A 291 8.79 -18.38 -22.15
N VAL A 292 8.97 -17.22 -21.51
CA VAL A 292 9.48 -17.13 -20.14
C VAL A 292 8.55 -17.86 -19.18
N ASP A 293 9.08 -18.82 -18.44
CA ASP A 293 8.35 -19.60 -17.44
C ASP A 293 8.72 -19.14 -16.03
N LEU A 294 7.69 -18.80 -15.24
CA LEU A 294 7.79 -18.35 -13.85
C LEU A 294 8.26 -19.45 -12.89
N TYR A 295 8.15 -20.71 -13.28
CA TYR A 295 8.59 -21.86 -12.47
C TYR A 295 10.02 -22.30 -12.78
N SER A 296 10.51 -22.08 -13.99
CA SER A 296 11.90 -22.36 -14.38
C SER A 296 12.84 -21.17 -14.13
N SER A 297 12.33 -19.93 -14.21
CA SER A 297 13.08 -18.71 -13.93
C SER A 297 13.55 -18.66 -12.48
N GLN A 298 14.81 -18.26 -12.26
CA GLN A 298 15.47 -18.32 -10.96
C GLN A 298 15.79 -16.94 -10.43
N LEU A 299 15.36 -16.65 -9.21
CA LEU A 299 15.93 -15.58 -8.40
C LEU A 299 17.16 -16.15 -7.67
N GLN A 300 18.18 -15.33 -7.47
CA GLN A 300 19.44 -15.67 -6.79
C GLN A 300 19.89 -14.47 -5.94
N MET A 301 20.60 -14.77 -4.85
CA MET A 301 21.28 -13.80 -4.01
C MET A 301 22.64 -14.41 -3.62
N SER A 302 23.61 -13.59 -3.23
CA SER A 302 24.89 -14.09 -2.69
C SER A 302 24.69 -14.84 -1.38
N ASP A 303 25.31 -16.02 -1.23
CA ASP A 303 25.26 -16.85 -0.02
C ASP A 303 26.05 -16.30 1.19
N GLU A 304 26.65 -15.10 1.06
CA GLU A 304 27.28 -14.40 2.18
C GLU A 304 26.22 -13.81 3.12
N GLU A 305 26.42 -13.97 4.44
CA GLU A 305 25.57 -13.38 5.48
C GLU A 305 25.34 -11.89 5.22
N THR A 306 24.07 -11.47 5.09
CA THR A 306 23.69 -10.13 4.65
C THR A 306 23.93 -9.09 5.73
N ARG A 307 25.14 -8.54 5.76
CA ARG A 307 25.55 -7.55 6.77
C ARG A 307 24.85 -6.20 6.57
N LEU A 308 24.43 -5.61 7.69
CA LEU A 308 23.85 -4.28 7.73
C LEU A 308 24.73 -3.25 7.03
N ARG A 309 24.10 -2.41 6.20
CA ARG A 309 24.73 -1.33 5.42
C ARG A 309 25.77 -1.78 4.38
N ILE A 310 25.92 -3.09 4.12
CA ILE A 310 26.71 -3.62 2.99
C ILE A 310 25.77 -3.88 1.80
N PRO A 311 26.13 -3.51 0.55
CA PRO A 311 25.32 -3.81 -0.60
C PRO A 311 25.38 -5.30 -0.99
N THR A 312 24.23 -5.98 -0.87
CA THR A 312 23.99 -7.35 -1.33
C THR A 312 23.45 -7.35 -2.75
N GLN A 313 23.87 -8.30 -3.58
CA GLN A 313 23.43 -8.41 -4.97
C GLN A 313 22.32 -9.45 -5.13
N VAL A 314 21.24 -9.06 -5.81
CA VAL A 314 20.12 -9.93 -6.19
C VAL A 314 20.12 -10.07 -7.71
N LYS A 315 20.21 -11.32 -8.20
CA LYS A 315 20.24 -11.66 -9.63
C LYS A 315 19.02 -12.49 -10.01
N LEU A 316 18.26 -12.04 -10.99
CA LEU A 316 17.24 -12.85 -11.67
C LEU A 316 17.83 -13.42 -12.96
N ILE A 317 17.67 -14.73 -13.16
CA ILE A 317 17.99 -15.46 -14.38
C ILE A 317 16.65 -15.94 -14.98
N PRO A 318 16.06 -15.22 -15.95
CA PRO A 318 14.85 -15.65 -16.62
C PRO A 318 15.12 -16.90 -17.47
N ARG A 319 14.16 -17.83 -17.49
CA ARG A 319 14.27 -19.08 -18.23
C ARG A 319 12.99 -19.41 -19.01
N ASP A 320 13.15 -20.19 -20.06
CA ASP A 320 12.04 -20.66 -20.91
C ASP A 320 11.32 -21.89 -20.32
N GLN A 321 10.25 -22.35 -20.98
CA GLN A 321 9.50 -23.55 -20.59
C GLN A 321 10.30 -24.87 -20.66
N TYR A 322 11.54 -24.81 -21.18
CA TYR A 322 12.50 -25.91 -21.29
C TYR A 322 13.69 -25.77 -20.32
N GLY A 323 13.70 -24.74 -19.45
CA GLY A 323 14.75 -24.48 -18.46
C GLY A 323 16.04 -23.87 -19.03
N ARG A 324 16.01 -23.34 -20.25
CA ARG A 324 17.11 -22.61 -20.91
C ARG A 324 17.02 -21.12 -20.57
N LEU A 325 18.12 -20.37 -20.73
CA LEU A 325 18.13 -18.91 -20.57
C LEU A 325 17.21 -18.24 -21.60
N ALA A 326 16.31 -17.36 -21.14
CA ALA A 326 15.41 -16.59 -22.00
C ALA A 326 15.82 -15.11 -22.07
N ILE A 327 16.22 -14.62 -23.25
CA ILE A 327 16.69 -13.25 -23.44
C ILE A 327 15.54 -12.37 -23.92
N CYS A 328 14.92 -11.63 -23.00
CA CYS A 328 13.78 -10.77 -23.27
C CYS A 328 14.11 -9.30 -22.90
N PRO A 329 14.50 -8.43 -23.85
CA PRO A 329 14.92 -7.06 -23.55
C PRO A 329 13.78 -6.14 -23.11
N ASN A 330 12.54 -6.47 -23.46
CA ASN A 330 11.35 -5.67 -23.15
C ASN A 330 10.57 -6.19 -21.93
N MET A 331 11.08 -7.20 -21.20
CA MET A 331 10.39 -7.80 -20.06
C MET A 331 10.45 -6.87 -18.84
N LYS A 332 9.30 -6.58 -18.23
CA LYS A 332 9.19 -5.75 -17.03
C LYS A 332 9.52 -6.59 -15.79
N VAL A 333 10.66 -6.33 -15.17
CA VAL A 333 11.10 -7.00 -13.94
C VAL A 333 10.92 -6.08 -12.73
N GLU A 334 10.14 -6.53 -11.75
CA GLU A 334 9.96 -5.85 -10.47
C GLU A 334 10.54 -6.72 -9.34
N ILE A 335 11.74 -6.40 -8.84
CA ILE A 335 12.28 -7.02 -7.63
C ILE A 335 11.94 -6.13 -6.43
N THR A 336 11.35 -6.70 -5.39
CA THR A 336 10.80 -5.96 -4.26
C THR A 336 11.11 -6.65 -2.94
N VAL A 337 11.65 -5.90 -1.98
CA VAL A 337 12.02 -6.36 -0.65
C VAL A 337 10.96 -5.92 0.35
N ARG A 338 10.35 -6.87 1.04
CA ARG A 338 9.39 -6.63 2.13
C ARG A 338 10.09 -6.78 3.48
N THR A 339 10.15 -5.72 4.27
CA THR A 339 10.40 -5.84 5.72
C THR A 339 9.23 -6.56 6.37
N GLY A 340 9.49 -7.56 7.21
CA GLY A 340 8.42 -8.37 7.76
C GLY A 340 8.86 -9.19 8.96
N VAL A 341 8.33 -8.83 10.14
CA VAL A 341 8.26 -9.75 11.29
C VAL A 341 7.65 -11.08 10.82
N ALA A 342 8.12 -12.19 11.39
CA ALA A 342 7.83 -13.54 10.91
C ALA A 342 6.35 -13.82 10.57
N SER A 343 6.15 -14.73 9.63
CA SER A 343 4.84 -15.11 9.08
C SER A 343 3.77 -15.39 10.14
N ASP A 344 2.51 -15.09 9.80
CA ASP A 344 1.30 -15.25 10.63
C ASP A 344 0.95 -16.73 10.94
N ASN A 345 1.92 -17.54 11.37
CA ASN A 345 1.79 -18.99 11.61
C ASN A 345 2.83 -19.55 12.61
N SER A 346 3.01 -18.89 13.77
CA SER A 346 3.63 -19.54 14.94
C SER A 346 3.04 -19.05 16.27
N ASN A 347 2.58 -20.00 17.10
CA ASN A 347 2.21 -19.74 18.48
C ASN A 347 3.47 -19.86 19.37
N SER A 348 4.18 -18.74 19.60
CA SER A 348 5.37 -18.68 20.46
C SER A 348 5.21 -17.62 21.56
N ASN A 349 4.68 -18.04 22.72
CA ASN A 349 4.72 -17.23 23.93
C ASN A 349 6.16 -17.14 24.47
N PHE A 350 6.75 -15.95 24.54
CA PHE A 350 7.78 -15.48 25.50
C PHE A 350 8.26 -14.08 25.05
N TYR A 351 8.48 -13.06 25.89
CA TYR A 351 8.49 -12.92 27.35
C TYR A 351 7.63 -11.74 27.84
N GLY A 352 7.08 -11.81 29.06
CA GLY A 352 6.80 -10.62 29.89
C GLY A 352 8.04 -10.29 30.75
N THR A 353 8.17 -9.19 31.49
CA THR A 353 7.22 -8.45 32.37
C THR A 353 7.96 -7.19 32.90
N VAL A 354 7.46 -6.13 33.58
CA VAL A 354 6.17 -5.51 34.01
C VAL A 354 6.58 -4.16 34.68
N THR A 355 5.88 -3.01 34.68
CA THR A 355 4.45 -2.66 34.46
C THR A 355 4.32 -1.29 33.78
N HIS A 356 3.25 -1.06 33.02
CA HIS A 356 2.28 0.02 33.33
C HIS A 356 0.91 -0.33 32.70
N LYS A 357 -0.20 0.14 33.29
CA LYS A 357 -1.55 -0.41 33.03
C LYS A 357 -2.26 0.13 31.77
N HIS A 358 -1.73 -0.15 30.57
CA HIS A 358 -2.53 -0.23 29.34
C HIS A 358 -1.94 -1.31 28.43
N SER A 359 -2.61 -2.46 28.32
CA SER A 359 -2.12 -3.63 27.59
C SER A 359 -2.43 -3.55 26.09
N VAL A 360 -1.70 -2.69 25.37
CA VAL A 360 -1.72 -2.57 23.89
C VAL A 360 -0.98 -3.74 23.22
N ALA A 361 -1.09 -4.94 23.81
CA ALA A 361 -0.34 -6.14 23.45
C ALA A 361 -1.03 -7.01 22.39
N ASN A 362 -2.30 -6.72 22.08
CA ASN A 362 -3.13 -7.44 21.11
C ASN A 362 -3.97 -6.47 20.26
N LEU A 363 -3.41 -5.32 19.85
CA LEU A 363 -3.99 -4.63 18.69
C LEU A 363 -3.83 -5.56 17.48
N PRO A 364 -4.91 -5.90 16.75
CA PRO A 364 -4.76 -6.61 15.49
C PRO A 364 -3.81 -5.82 14.57
N GLN A 365 -3.00 -6.52 13.77
CA GLN A 365 -2.32 -5.82 12.68
C GLN A 365 -3.39 -5.18 11.78
N PRO A 366 -3.27 -3.89 11.39
CA PRO A 366 -4.14 -3.27 10.39
C PRO A 366 -3.79 -3.77 8.97
N GLN A 367 -3.66 -5.09 8.82
CA GLN A 367 -3.66 -5.82 7.55
C GLN A 367 -5.05 -5.67 6.93
N SER A 368 -5.19 -4.61 6.11
CA SER A 368 -6.43 -4.08 5.53
C SER A 368 -7.51 -3.63 6.53
N ILE A 369 -8.23 -2.57 6.12
CA ILE A 369 -9.51 -2.16 6.71
C ILE A 369 -10.54 -3.20 6.26
N LYS A 370 -10.67 -4.30 7.03
CA LYS A 370 -11.45 -5.50 6.69
C LYS A 370 -12.97 -5.27 6.75
N GLU A 371 -13.43 -4.41 7.66
CA GLU A 371 -14.80 -3.87 7.62
C GLU A 371 -14.83 -2.56 6.82
N PRO A 372 -15.71 -2.41 5.80
CA PRO A 372 -15.88 -1.14 5.11
C PRO A 372 -16.46 -0.08 6.06
N TYR A 373 -16.13 1.18 5.81
CA TYR A 373 -16.57 2.30 6.64
C TYR A 373 -18.10 2.42 6.68
N ARG A 374 -18.63 2.55 7.90
CA ARG A 374 -20.06 2.72 8.18
C ARG A 374 -20.26 3.77 9.29
N PRO A 375 -21.04 4.84 9.07
CA PRO A 375 -21.39 5.79 10.12
C PRO A 375 -22.11 5.13 11.30
N VAL A 376 -21.72 5.49 12.52
CA VAL A 376 -22.16 4.81 13.74
C VAL A 376 -23.22 5.63 14.45
N PHE A 377 -24.30 4.99 14.88
CA PHE A 377 -25.43 5.67 15.52
C PHE A 377 -25.48 5.33 17.01
N VAL A 378 -25.28 6.34 17.87
CA VAL A 378 -25.37 6.21 19.32
C VAL A 378 -26.30 7.30 19.85
N ASN A 379 -27.28 6.93 20.67
CA ASN A 379 -28.24 7.86 21.29
C ASN A 379 -28.95 8.81 20.29
N LYS A 380 -29.28 8.31 19.10
CA LYS A 380 -29.84 9.06 17.94
C LYS A 380 -28.87 10.06 17.25
N THR A 381 -27.64 10.18 17.73
CA THR A 381 -26.57 10.96 17.08
C THR A 381 -25.81 10.09 16.08
N ARG A 382 -25.55 10.62 14.88
CA ARG A 382 -24.72 10.00 13.85
C ARG A 382 -23.27 10.45 13.99
N TYR A 383 -22.36 9.50 14.22
CA TYR A 383 -20.93 9.71 14.23
C TYR A 383 -20.34 9.34 12.87
N VAL A 384 -19.43 10.18 12.37
CA VAL A 384 -18.79 10.05 11.05
C VAL A 384 -17.27 9.89 11.14
N SER A 385 -16.80 9.29 12.24
CA SER A 385 -15.40 8.86 12.39
C SER A 385 -15.27 7.36 12.18
N ILE A 386 -14.21 6.92 11.51
CA ILE A 386 -13.83 5.50 11.46
C ILE A 386 -13.53 4.96 12.87
N THR A 387 -12.94 5.75 13.76
CA THR A 387 -12.66 5.38 15.17
C THR A 387 -13.93 5.30 16.04
N ALA A 388 -15.11 5.63 15.51
CA ALA A 388 -16.38 5.33 16.19
C ALA A 388 -16.88 3.90 15.92
N MET A 389 -16.31 3.20 14.92
CA MET A 389 -16.64 1.80 14.63
C MET A 389 -15.95 0.88 15.63
N ALA A 390 -16.68 -0.07 16.20
CA ALA A 390 -16.14 -1.00 17.21
C ALA A 390 -14.92 -1.81 16.72
N ALA A 391 -14.80 -2.07 15.41
CA ALA A 391 -13.62 -2.72 14.80
C ALA A 391 -12.34 -1.85 14.81
N TYR A 392 -12.47 -0.54 14.97
CA TYR A 392 -11.37 0.44 14.85
C TYR A 392 -11.30 1.43 16.03
N GLN A 393 -12.09 1.22 17.09
CA GLN A 393 -12.18 2.10 18.26
C GLN A 393 -10.87 2.20 19.07
N ASP A 394 -10.04 1.15 19.01
CA ASP A 394 -8.82 1.00 19.80
C ASP A 394 -7.55 1.55 19.09
N TYR A 395 -7.70 2.17 17.92
CA TYR A 395 -6.61 2.77 17.12
C TYR A 395 -6.78 4.30 16.98
N CYS A 396 -5.66 5.02 16.83
CA CYS A 396 -5.70 6.40 16.35
C CYS A 396 -5.79 6.50 14.82
N PHE A 397 -6.13 7.69 14.29
CA PHE A 397 -6.25 7.92 12.84
C PHE A 397 -4.95 7.67 12.10
N GLU A 398 -3.82 8.02 12.71
CA GLU A 398 -2.48 7.83 12.16
C GLU A 398 -2.11 6.34 12.10
N GLU A 399 -2.47 5.52 13.08
CA GLU A 399 -2.25 4.06 13.05
C GLU A 399 -3.06 3.38 11.94
N LEU A 400 -4.33 3.80 11.75
CA LEU A 400 -5.16 3.33 10.64
C LEU A 400 -4.57 3.77 9.29
N ARG A 401 -4.08 5.02 9.18
CA ARG A 401 -3.38 5.54 8.00
C ARG A 401 -2.10 4.76 7.71
N LEU A 402 -1.28 4.50 8.72
CA LEU A 402 -0.07 3.66 8.64
C LEU A 402 -0.41 2.23 8.18
N GLY A 403 -1.54 1.68 8.64
CA GLY A 403 -2.08 0.40 8.17
C GLY A 403 -2.35 0.39 6.66
N CYS A 404 -3.08 1.39 6.15
CA CYS A 404 -3.33 1.55 4.71
C CYS A 404 -2.03 1.64 3.89
N TYR A 405 -0.99 2.28 4.44
CA TYR A 405 0.31 2.38 3.79
C TYR A 405 1.28 1.23 4.09
N LYS A 406 0.96 0.25 4.95
CA LYS A 406 1.90 -0.78 5.40
C LYS A 406 2.54 -1.54 4.23
N ASP A 407 1.73 -1.93 3.25
CA ASP A 407 2.18 -2.63 2.03
C ASP A 407 2.99 -1.74 1.06
N ALA A 408 2.93 -0.42 1.20
CA ALA A 408 3.69 0.57 0.42
C ALA A 408 4.92 1.13 1.18
N ILE A 409 4.96 1.00 2.51
CA ILE A 409 6.03 1.43 3.40
C ILE A 409 7.04 0.31 3.62
N MET A 410 6.54 -0.90 3.89
CA MET A 410 7.40 -2.05 4.19
C MET A 410 8.00 -2.68 2.93
N LYS A 411 7.51 -2.32 1.74
CA LYS A 411 7.91 -2.85 0.44
C LYS A 411 8.79 -1.87 -0.34
N GLU A 412 10.10 -2.06 -0.25
CA GLU A 412 11.09 -1.37 -1.07
C GLU A 412 11.16 -2.00 -2.47
N GLN A 413 11.07 -1.21 -3.54
CA GLN A 413 11.29 -1.69 -4.91
C GLN A 413 12.71 -1.38 -5.35
N LEU A 414 13.42 -2.40 -5.82
CA LEU A 414 14.81 -2.26 -6.24
C LEU A 414 14.92 -1.77 -7.70
N THR A 415 15.93 -0.96 -7.97
CA THR A 415 16.33 -0.63 -9.35
C THR A 415 16.97 -1.86 -9.99
N VAL A 416 16.33 -2.40 -11.03
CA VAL A 416 16.82 -3.56 -11.77
C VAL A 416 17.52 -3.11 -13.05
N SER A 417 18.71 -3.66 -13.30
CA SER A 417 19.51 -3.43 -14.51
C SER A 417 19.60 -4.71 -15.33
N GLN A 418 19.26 -4.67 -16.62
CA GLN A 418 19.47 -5.82 -17.49
C GLN A 418 20.96 -5.93 -17.87
N GLN A 419 21.46 -7.16 -17.91
CA GLN A 419 22.85 -7.50 -18.19
C GLN A 419 22.99 -8.11 -19.59
N VAL A 420 24.21 -8.08 -20.13
CA VAL A 420 24.52 -8.59 -21.49
C VAL A 420 24.34 -10.11 -21.60
N ASP A 421 24.36 -10.84 -20.48
CA ASP A 421 24.03 -12.27 -20.39
C ASP A 421 22.51 -12.53 -20.33
N GLY A 422 21.66 -11.54 -20.59
CA GLY A 422 20.20 -11.63 -20.52
C GLY A 422 19.62 -11.71 -19.11
N SER A 423 20.47 -11.75 -18.08
CA SER A 423 20.03 -11.71 -16.68
C SER A 423 19.68 -10.29 -16.23
N PHE A 424 19.08 -10.19 -15.05
CA PHE A 424 18.63 -8.94 -14.45
C PHE A 424 19.24 -8.81 -13.06
N LEU A 425 19.80 -7.65 -12.75
CA LEU A 425 20.66 -7.43 -11.59
C LEU A 425 20.21 -6.21 -10.81
N ALA A 426 19.96 -6.40 -9.52
CA ALA A 426 19.61 -5.35 -8.57
C ALA A 426 20.59 -5.38 -7.39
N ASN A 427 20.98 -4.20 -6.92
CA ASN A 427 21.73 -4.04 -5.68
C ASN A 427 20.75 -3.60 -4.58
N TRP A 428 20.81 -4.25 -3.43
CA TRP A 428 20.03 -3.95 -2.24
C TRP A 428 20.97 -3.75 -1.05
N THR A 429 20.54 -3.03 -0.02
CA THR A 429 21.37 -2.77 1.17
C THR A 429 20.48 -2.85 2.41
N PRO A 430 20.67 -3.84 3.31
CA PRO A 430 19.91 -3.93 4.55
C PRO A 430 20.13 -2.70 5.42
N LYS A 431 19.04 -1.99 5.78
CA LYS A 431 19.10 -0.70 6.50
C LYS A 431 19.04 -0.88 8.03
N HIS A 432 18.36 -1.94 8.48
CA HIS A 432 18.08 -2.27 9.88
C HIS A 432 18.20 -3.79 10.07
N GLY A 433 18.34 -4.26 11.31
CA GLY A 433 18.31 -5.70 11.61
C GLY A 433 16.91 -6.30 11.56
N GLY A 434 16.83 -7.60 11.28
CA GLY A 434 15.59 -8.37 11.27
C GLY A 434 15.07 -8.73 9.87
N THR A 435 14.05 -9.58 9.85
CA THR A 435 13.70 -10.37 8.67
C THR A 435 13.19 -9.55 7.47
N TYR A 436 13.79 -9.82 6.31
CA TYR A 436 13.41 -9.33 5.00
C TYR A 436 12.97 -10.48 4.08
N ARG A 437 11.97 -10.22 3.24
CA ARG A 437 11.46 -11.16 2.23
C ARG A 437 11.57 -10.54 0.84
N ILE A 438 12.42 -11.11 -0.02
CA ILE A 438 12.66 -10.63 -1.39
C ILE A 438 11.75 -11.41 -2.35
N GLU A 439 10.93 -10.68 -3.10
CA GLU A 439 9.97 -11.20 -4.06
C GLU A 439 10.20 -10.57 -5.44
N CYS A 440 10.01 -11.34 -6.51
CA CYS A 440 10.19 -10.88 -7.89
C CYS A 440 8.90 -11.03 -8.71
N ARG A 441 8.63 -10.11 -9.64
CA ARG A 441 7.57 -10.23 -10.65
C ARG A 441 8.10 -10.02 -12.06
N LEU A 442 7.59 -10.82 -13.00
CA LEU A 442 7.88 -10.72 -14.44
C LEU A 442 6.57 -10.36 -15.14
N ASP A 443 6.53 -9.21 -15.84
CA ASP A 443 5.36 -8.67 -16.53
C ASP A 443 4.08 -8.63 -15.65
N GLY A 444 4.27 -8.36 -14.36
CA GLY A 444 3.22 -8.30 -13.34
C GLY A 444 2.90 -9.63 -12.65
N PHE A 445 3.30 -10.77 -13.22
CA PHE A 445 3.09 -12.09 -12.62
C PHE A 445 4.11 -12.41 -11.54
N GLN A 446 3.65 -12.98 -10.43
CA GLN A 446 4.48 -13.29 -9.26
C GLN A 446 5.37 -14.52 -9.51
N LEU A 447 6.70 -14.36 -9.35
CA LEU A 447 7.62 -15.49 -9.33
C LEU A 447 7.35 -16.33 -8.07
N ALA A 448 7.34 -17.65 -8.22
CA ALA A 448 7.08 -18.58 -7.12
C ALA A 448 8.23 -18.64 -6.08
N GLN A 449 9.45 -18.31 -6.51
CA GLN A 449 10.61 -18.23 -5.63
C GLN A 449 10.67 -16.87 -4.92
N SER A 450 10.87 -16.91 -3.60
CA SER A 450 11.15 -15.75 -2.74
C SER A 450 12.30 -16.06 -1.81
N TYR A 451 13.22 -15.11 -1.59
CA TYR A 451 14.23 -15.25 -0.54
C TYR A 451 13.68 -14.74 0.79
N LEU A 452 14.08 -15.41 1.87
CA LEU A 452 13.96 -14.91 3.24
C LEU A 452 15.38 -14.70 3.77
N VAL A 453 15.58 -13.59 4.46
CA VAL A 453 16.87 -13.06 4.91
C VAL A 453 16.64 -12.53 6.33
N GLU A 454 17.55 -12.76 7.28
CA GLU A 454 17.37 -12.46 8.72
C GLU A 454 18.40 -11.47 9.26
#